data_AF-A0A965P0B3-F1
#
_entry.id   AF-A0A965P0B3-F1
#
_cell.length_a   1.000
_cell.length_b   1.000
_cell.length_c   1.000
_cell.angle_alpha   90.00
_cell.angle_beta   90.00
_cell.angle_gamma   90.00
#
_symmetry.space_group_name_H-M   'P 1'
#
loop_
_entity.id
_entity.type
_entity.pdbx_description
1 polymer ?
#
loop_
_entity_poly.entity_id
_entity_poly.type
_entity_poly.pdbx_seq_one_letter_code
_entity_poly.pdbx_strand_id
1 'polypeptide(L)'
;MKLVPQYSTLEFHEKALLTRAYRQEILGSNLANADTPNYKARDVEFADVLQQRLQGLEVNSRLTVSRTSAAHFETEGGAEFENPNLLYRRPIQPALDGNT
;
A
#
# COMPACT_ATOMS: atom_id res chain seq x y z
N MET A 1 1.99 -21.24 24.20
CA MET A 1 0.83 -21.39 23.29
C MET A 1 0.48 -20.00 22.78
N LYS A 2 0.84 -19.63 21.54
CA LYS A 2 0.47 -18.32 20.98
C LYS A 2 -1.02 -18.38 20.65
N LEU A 3 -1.83 -17.57 21.32
CA LEU A 3 -3.25 -17.40 21.01
C LEU A 3 -3.35 -16.86 19.58
N VAL A 4 -3.95 -17.63 18.68
CA VAL A 4 -4.33 -17.11 17.36
C VAL A 4 -5.50 -16.15 17.62
N PRO A 5 -5.40 -14.86 17.27
CA PRO A 5 -6.51 -13.93 17.43
C PRO A 5 -7.70 -14.45 16.63
N GLN A 6 -8.84 -14.65 17.31
CA GLN A 6 -10.08 -15.04 16.64
C GLN A 6 -10.78 -13.78 16.14
N TYR A 7 -10.72 -13.55 14.84
CA TYR A 7 -11.47 -12.50 14.18
C TYR A 7 -12.91 -12.95 13.93
N SER A 8 -13.87 -12.03 13.95
CA SER A 8 -15.21 -12.37 13.47
C SER A 8 -15.15 -12.70 11.97
N THR A 9 -15.94 -13.67 11.52
CA THR A 9 -15.90 -14.14 10.12
C THR A 9 -16.21 -13.01 9.14
N LEU A 10 -17.20 -12.17 9.46
CA LEU A 10 -17.61 -11.03 8.65
C LEU A 10 -16.49 -9.99 8.53
N GLU A 11 -15.88 -9.60 9.66
CA GLU A 11 -14.79 -8.63 9.67
C GLU A 11 -13.57 -9.14 8.90
N PHE A 12 -13.20 -10.41 9.09
CA PHE A 12 -12.09 -11.00 8.34
C PHE A 12 -12.33 -10.94 6.82
N HIS A 13 -13.52 -11.35 6.38
CA HIS A 13 -13.87 -11.33 4.95
C HIS A 13 -13.96 -9.90 4.40
N GLU A 14 -14.50 -8.96 5.17
CA GLU A 14 -14.51 -7.54 4.80
C GLU A 14 -13.09 -7.02 4.58
N LYS A 15 -12.18 -7.19 5.55
CA LYS A 15 -10.79 -6.74 5.42
C LYS A 15 -10.08 -7.43 4.25
N ALA A 16 -10.30 -8.74 4.05
CA ALA A 16 -9.73 -9.48 2.93
C ALA A 16 -10.21 -8.98 1.56
N LEU A 17 -11.51 -8.68 1.42
CA LEU A 17 -12.08 -8.11 0.20
C LEU A 17 -11.51 -6.73 -0.09
N LEU A 18 -11.39 -5.87 0.92
CA LEU A 18 -10.79 -4.55 0.77
C LEU A 18 -9.31 -4.63 0.38
N THR A 19 -8.52 -5.52 1.00
CA THR A 19 -7.12 -5.74 0.60
C THR A 19 -7.02 -6.24 -0.84
N ARG A 20 -7.93 -7.13 -1.26
CA ARG A 20 -7.97 -7.63 -2.64
C ARG A 20 -8.30 -6.49 -3.62
N ALA A 21 -9.32 -5.69 -3.33
CA ALA A 21 -9.71 -4.55 -4.16
C ALA A 21 -8.54 -3.57 -4.33
N TYR A 22 -7.86 -3.23 -3.23
CA TYR A 22 -6.68 -2.37 -3.27
C TYR A 22 -5.55 -2.93 -4.15
N ARG A 23 -5.27 -4.24 -4.05
CA ARG A 23 -4.28 -4.86 -4.92
C ARG A 23 -4.69 -4.84 -6.39
N GLN A 24 -5.98 -5.03 -6.69
CA GLN A 24 -6.49 -4.96 -8.07
C GLN A 24 -6.35 -3.57 -8.67
N GLU A 25 -6.52 -2.51 -7.87
CA GLU A 25 -6.27 -1.13 -8.30
C GLU A 25 -4.81 -0.92 -8.72
N ILE A 26 -3.86 -1.42 -7.92
CA ILE A 26 -2.43 -1.36 -8.24
C ILE A 26 -2.14 -2.13 -9.53
N LEU A 27 -2.71 -3.32 -9.69
CA LEU A 27 -2.56 -4.10 -10.93
C LEU A 27 -3.15 -3.38 -12.15
N GLY A 28 -4.31 -2.74 -12.00
CA GLY A 28 -4.92 -1.94 -13.05
C GLY A 28 -4.06 -0.73 -13.43
N SER A 29 -3.48 -0.05 -12.45
CA SER A 29 -2.53 1.05 -12.68
C SER A 29 -1.28 0.58 -13.41
N ASN A 30 -0.71 -0.57 -13.04
CA ASN A 30 0.43 -1.15 -13.75
C ASN A 30 0.07 -1.48 -15.21
N LEU A 31 -1.13 -2.03 -15.46
CA LEU A 31 -1.59 -2.36 -16.81
C LEU A 31 -1.78 -1.11 -17.66
N ALA A 32 -2.40 -0.06 -17.09
CA ALA A 32 -2.62 1.20 -17.78
C ALA A 32 -1.31 1.91 -18.18
N ASN A 33 -0.25 1.71 -17.39
CA ASN A 33 1.07 2.30 -17.62
C ASN A 33 2.09 1.34 -18.26
N ALA A 34 1.66 0.15 -18.68
CA ALA A 34 2.55 -0.88 -19.21
C ALA A 34 3.35 -0.45 -20.46
N ASP A 35 2.80 0.49 -21.23
CA ASP A 35 3.43 1.05 -22.45
C ASP A 35 4.00 2.46 -22.23
N THR A 36 4.11 2.91 -20.97
CA THR A 36 4.77 4.18 -20.65
C THR A 36 6.27 3.94 -20.46
N PRO A 37 7.17 4.58 -21.25
CA PRO A 37 8.60 4.28 -21.16
C PRO A 37 9.17 4.51 -19.75
N ASN A 38 10.03 3.59 -19.30
CA ASN A 38 10.68 3.57 -17.98
C ASN A 38 9.75 3.38 -16.77
N TYR A 39 8.52 2.89 -16.96
CA TYR A 39 7.60 2.60 -15.87
C TYR A 39 8.10 1.45 -14.98
N LYS A 40 7.88 1.60 -13.67
CA LYS A 40 8.26 0.62 -12.65
C LYS A 40 7.01 0.12 -11.94
N ALA A 41 6.63 -1.12 -12.22
CA ALA A 41 5.45 -1.73 -11.65
C ALA A 41 5.59 -1.92 -10.14
N ARG A 42 4.48 -1.72 -9.43
CA ARG A 42 4.39 -1.85 -7.98
C ARG A 42 3.42 -2.95 -7.57
N ASP A 43 3.55 -3.44 -6.35
CA ASP A 43 2.64 -4.41 -5.74
C ASP A 43 2.71 -4.31 -4.21
N VAL A 44 1.83 -5.04 -3.54
CA VAL A 44 1.82 -5.20 -2.08
C VAL A 44 1.89 -6.67 -1.71
N GLU A 45 2.56 -6.98 -0.60
CA GLU A 45 2.51 -8.31 0.00
C GLU A 45 1.15 -8.51 0.69
N PHE A 46 0.26 -9.24 0.04
CA PHE A 46 -1.15 -9.37 0.46
C PHE A 46 -1.31 -9.85 1.90
N ALA A 47 -0.51 -10.84 2.31
CA ALA A 47 -0.60 -11.42 3.65
C ALA A 47 -0.25 -10.39 4.72
N ASP A 48 0.80 -9.61 4.50
CA ASP A 48 1.28 -8.59 5.45
C ASP A 48 0.27 -7.44 5.55
N VAL A 49 -0.24 -6.96 4.42
CA VAL A 49 -1.25 -5.89 4.40
C VAL A 49 -2.56 -6.34 5.05
N LEU A 50 -2.99 -7.59 4.81
CA LEU A 50 -4.16 -8.14 5.46
C LEU A 50 -3.95 -8.24 6.98
N GLN A 51 -2.79 -8.73 7.41
CA GLN A 51 -2.46 -8.82 8.83
C GLN A 51 -2.45 -7.45 9.50
N GLN A 52 -1.89 -6.43 8.87
CA GLN A 52 -1.90 -5.06 9.37
C GLN A 52 -3.33 -4.51 9.51
N ARG A 53 -4.18 -4.69 8.48
CA ARG A 53 -5.58 -4.27 8.54
C ARG A 53 -6.38 -4.99 9.63
N LEU A 54 -6.10 -6.27 9.87
CA LEU A 54 -6.68 -7.05 10.97
C LEU A 54 -6.18 -6.60 12.35
N GLN A 55 -5.01 -5.96 12.42
CA GLN A 55 -4.50 -5.33 13.65
C GLN A 55 -5.02 -3.88 13.83
N GLY A 56 -5.88 -3.40 12.93
CA GLY A 56 -6.41 -2.04 12.96
C GLY A 56 -5.43 -0.98 12.46
N LEU A 57 -4.31 -1.38 11.83
CA LEU A 57 -3.37 -0.43 11.24
C LEU A 57 -3.92 0.07 9.90
N GLU A 58 -3.97 1.39 9.74
CA GLU A 58 -4.37 2.01 8.48
C GLU A 58 -3.23 1.97 7.46
N VAL A 59 -3.58 1.49 6.26
CA VAL A 59 -2.66 1.35 5.12
C VAL A 59 -2.27 2.71 4.51
N ASN A 60 -3.04 3.76 4.79
CA ASN A 60 -2.77 5.14 4.37
C ASN A 60 -2.46 6.03 5.59
N SER A 61 -1.51 5.61 6.42
CA SER A 61 -1.11 6.39 7.60
C SER A 61 -0.48 7.71 7.14
N ARG A 62 -1.13 8.83 7.47
CA ARG A 62 -0.56 10.17 7.29
C ARG A 62 0.53 10.38 8.34
N LEU A 63 1.71 10.85 7.92
CA LEU A 63 2.78 11.15 8.87
C LEU A 63 2.52 12.51 9.53
N THR A 64 2.53 12.54 10.86
CA THR A 64 2.56 13.80 11.60
C THR A 64 3.90 14.49 11.34
N VAL A 65 3.85 15.70 10.79
CA VAL A 65 5.05 16.49 10.49
C VAL A 65 5.31 17.45 11.66
N SER A 66 6.55 17.48 12.15
CA SER A 66 6.96 18.41 13.21
C SER A 66 7.41 19.75 12.62
N ARG A 67 6.96 20.87 13.22
CA ARG A 67 7.44 22.21 12.86
C ARG A 67 8.77 22.46 13.55
N THR A 68 9.85 22.56 12.76
CA THR A 68 11.18 22.92 13.26
C THR A 68 11.38 24.43 13.41
N SER A 69 10.49 25.24 12.82
CA SER A 69 10.52 26.70 12.89
C SER A 69 9.10 27.27 12.95
N ALA A 70 8.96 28.42 13.62
CA ALA A 70 7.70 29.17 13.70
C ALA A 70 7.23 29.71 12.34
N ALA A 71 8.10 29.80 11.33
CA ALA A 71 7.73 30.22 9.98
C ALA A 71 7.18 29.08 9.10
N HIS A 72 7.26 27.82 9.55
CA HIS A 72 6.69 26.69 8.78
C HIS A 72 5.17 26.70 8.89
N PHE A 73 4.49 26.41 7.77
CA PHE A 73 3.03 26.28 7.71
C PHE A 73 2.56 25.02 8.44
N GLU A 74 1.40 25.13 9.11
CA GLU A 74 0.74 23.97 9.69
C GLU A 74 0.10 23.13 8.59
N THR A 75 0.25 21.80 8.70
CA THR A 75 -0.41 20.86 7.80
C THR A 75 -1.46 20.09 8.60
N GLU A 76 -2.73 20.47 8.44
CA GLU A 76 -3.83 19.79 9.09
C GLU A 76 -3.95 18.34 8.59
N GLY A 77 -3.92 17.38 9.52
CA GLY A 77 -4.01 15.96 9.23
C GLY A 77 -2.69 15.27 8.87
N GLY A 78 -1.55 15.97 8.88
CA GLY A 78 -0.24 15.38 8.54
C GLY A 78 -0.02 15.22 7.03
N ALA A 79 1.21 14.91 6.63
CA ALA A 79 1.58 14.72 5.24
C ALA A 79 1.13 13.35 4.74
N GLU A 80 0.58 13.31 3.54
CA GLU A 80 0.31 12.07 2.83
C GLU A 80 1.65 11.39 2.55
N PHE A 81 1.84 10.21 3.13
CA PHE A 81 3.04 9.42 2.93
C PHE A 81 2.72 8.29 1.97
N GLU A 82 3.65 8.02 1.05
CA GLU A 82 3.53 6.90 0.15
C GLU A 82 3.41 5.61 0.95
N ASN A 83 2.34 4.83 0.72
CA ASN A 83 2.02 3.66 1.53
C ASN A 83 3.27 2.76 1.70
N PRO A 84 3.74 2.52 2.92
CA PRO A 84 4.98 1.79 3.18
C PRO A 84 4.94 0.33 2.70
N ASN A 85 3.73 -0.20 2.46
CA ASN A 85 3.54 -1.55 1.93
C ASN A 85 3.67 -1.64 0.41
N LEU A 86 3.70 -0.51 -0.31
CA LEU A 86 3.82 -0.47 -1.76
C LEU A 86 5.28 -0.66 -2.16
N LEU A 87 5.58 -1.79 -2.78
CA LEU A 87 6.93 -2.22 -3.15
C LEU A 87 7.05 -2.33 -4.66
N TYR A 88 8.27 -2.15 -5.18
CA TYR A 88 8.55 -2.45 -6.58
C TYR A 88 8.50 -3.96 -6.82
N ARG A 89 7.87 -4.35 -7.93
CA ARG A 89 7.86 -5.74 -8.35
C ARG A 89 9.25 -6.17 -8.80
N ARG A 90 9.58 -7.45 -8.57
CA ARG A 90 10.73 -8.09 -9.19
C ARG A 90 10.35 -8.53 -10.61
N PRO A 91 10.95 -7.95 -11.66
CA PRO A 91 10.59 -8.29 -13.03
C PRO A 91 11.02 -9.73 -13.33
N ILE A 92 10.06 -10.56 -13.76
CA ILE A 92 10.33 -11.89 -14.31
C ILE A 92 10.48 -11.86 -15.83
N GLN A 93 10.00 -10.78 -16.47
CA GLN A 93 10.09 -10.52 -17.91
C GLN A 93 10.36 -9.02 -18.12
N PRO A 94 11.64 -8.61 -18.22
CA PRO A 94 11.97 -7.21 -18.49
C PRO A 94 11.55 -6.83 -19.91
N ALA A 95 10.94 -5.66 -20.06
CA ALA A 95 10.54 -5.12 -21.35
C ALA A 95 11.70 -4.40 -22.05
N LEU A 96 11.66 -4.33 -23.38
CA LEU A 96 12.70 -3.71 -24.20
C LEU A 96 12.82 -2.19 -23.97
N ASP A 97 11.72 -1.56 -23.56
CA ASP A 97 11.59 -0.12 -23.28
C ASP A 97 12.00 0.28 -21.85
N GLY A 98 12.55 -0.66 -21.08
CA GLY A 98 12.98 -0.42 -19.71
C GLY A 98 11.87 -0.57 -18.67
N ASN A 99 10.69 -1.06 -19.05
CA ASN A 99 9.61 -1.36 -18.11
C ASN A 99 9.90 -2.65 -17.32
N THR A 100 9.52 -2.65 -16.04
CA THR A 100 9.78 -3.75 -15.08
C THR A 100 8.58 -4.01 -14.19
#